data_AF-A0A4V3SI27-F1
#
_entry.id   AF-A0A4V3SI27-F1
#
_cell.length_a   1.000
_cell.length_b   1.000
_cell.length_c   1.000
_cell.angle_alpha   90.00
_cell.angle_beta   90.00
_cell.angle_gamma   90.00
#
_symmetry.space_group_name_H-M   'P 1'
#
loop_
_entity.id
_entity.type
_entity.pdbx_description
1 polymer ?
#
loop_
_entity_poly.entity_id
_entity_poly.type
_entity_poly.pdbx_seq_one_letter_code
_entity_poly.pdbx_strand_id
1 'polypeptide(L)'
;MGINLVLLFSLSCAVEAISTPSLYNRFRSAPPRSHEPFDLAGLSGSLHRSFPTATHNHPAYASALHLIDSLGTAPSCQRTATAAFVSDCSHFTRSFSGGTDNFKVLFAVKLAVCEFQATGVTFPSECSHYRGRGDGEQQLSDTAGKRQLQQCLRKLEERPQWWTTLSNNLQNAVVICAAVRHEVEEDNLLNLYRNVTKAQRILADALNVAVQHSRDDLEAQRSRSVDLKNSIQMMHDEVVDAGKHASGVLGKHAEMIEDVLDTIRQNIQLTWETEMAGLNEIAKATKHVYQNTQQLTTDITEANAHLQNALKHTGADVKEEFLSLMLLVKQAGEDIIDELHERHKASSKDSAALASSMTEVGQKLHELEPVCPFFFLQSTRLRF
;
A
#
# COMPACT_ATOMS: atom_id res chain seq x y z
N MET A 1 10.70 -6.49 14.40
CA MET A 1 10.90 -5.12 14.90
C MET A 1 10.10 -4.17 14.03
N GLY A 2 8.95 -3.63 14.47
CA GLY A 2 8.20 -2.74 13.58
C GLY A 2 6.75 -2.37 13.93
N ILE A 3 6.32 -2.43 15.19
CA ILE A 3 4.92 -2.08 15.56
C ILE A 3 4.85 -0.94 16.61
N ASN A 4 5.98 -0.50 17.18
CA ASN A 4 5.97 0.47 18.29
C ASN A 4 5.98 1.97 17.88
N LEU A 5 5.99 2.32 16.59
CA LEU A 5 6.15 3.72 16.18
C LEU A 5 4.85 4.50 15.95
N VAL A 6 3.70 3.82 15.78
CA VAL A 6 2.42 4.48 15.47
C VAL A 6 1.71 4.99 16.73
N LEU A 7 1.95 4.37 17.89
CA LEU A 7 1.34 4.79 19.17
C LEU A 7 2.06 5.98 19.85
N LEU A 8 3.26 6.35 19.38
CA LEU A 8 3.98 7.51 19.92
C LEU A 8 3.60 8.84 19.25
N PHE A 9 3.00 8.81 18.06
CA PHE A 9 2.59 10.02 17.36
C PHE A 9 1.20 10.55 17.78
N SER A 10 0.33 9.73 18.38
CA SER A 10 -1.00 10.17 18.84
C SER A 10 -0.99 10.88 20.20
N LEU A 11 0.07 10.70 21.01
CA LEU A 11 0.23 11.38 22.31
C LEU A 11 0.87 12.77 22.20
N SER A 12 1.49 13.09 21.06
CA SER A 12 2.21 14.37 20.90
C SER A 12 1.30 15.54 20.51
N CYS A 13 0.11 15.30 19.95
CA CYS A 13 -0.84 16.37 19.61
C CYS A 13 -1.68 16.88 20.81
N ALA A 14 -1.67 16.19 21.95
CA ALA A 14 -2.46 16.60 23.13
C ALA A 14 -1.73 17.61 24.04
N VAL A 15 -0.43 17.83 23.87
CA VAL A 15 0.38 18.66 24.78
C VAL A 15 0.53 20.11 24.27
N GLU A 16 0.30 20.39 22.99
CA GLU A 16 0.46 21.75 22.42
C GLU A 16 -0.80 22.63 22.51
N ALA A 17 -1.95 22.09 22.94
CA ALA A 17 -3.20 22.84 23.03
C ALA A 17 -3.41 23.66 24.33
N ILE A 18 -2.46 23.65 25.27
CA ILE A 18 -2.59 24.38 26.57
C ILE A 18 -1.73 25.67 26.61
N SER A 19 -1.22 26.17 25.47
CA SER A 19 -0.58 27.49 25.40
C SER A 19 -1.53 28.58 24.91
N THR A 20 -2.67 28.78 25.60
CA THR A 20 -3.49 29.97 25.33
C THR A 20 -2.95 31.17 26.12
N PRO A 21 -2.55 32.28 25.46
CA PRO A 21 -2.11 33.50 26.15
C PRO A 21 -3.24 34.25 26.87
N SER A 22 -4.48 33.73 26.86
CA SER A 22 -5.66 34.39 27.45
C SER A 22 -5.77 34.25 28.97
N LEU A 23 -5.23 33.18 29.56
CA LEU A 23 -5.26 32.99 31.02
C LEU A 23 -4.21 33.85 31.74
N TYR A 24 -3.05 34.09 31.13
CA TYR A 24 -1.97 34.90 31.71
C TYR A 24 -2.38 36.37 31.90
N ASN A 25 -3.10 36.96 30.94
CA ASN A 25 -3.54 38.35 31.03
C ASN A 25 -4.69 38.59 32.03
N ARG A 26 -5.37 37.53 32.50
CA ARG A 26 -6.49 37.66 33.46
C ARG A 26 -6.03 37.71 34.93
N PHE A 27 -4.77 37.36 35.20
CA PHE A 27 -4.17 37.40 36.54
C PHE A 27 -3.39 38.68 36.86
N ARG A 28 -3.41 39.69 35.97
CA ARG A 28 -2.79 40.98 36.27
C ARG A 28 -3.65 41.73 37.28
N SER A 29 -3.29 41.61 38.55
CA SER A 29 -3.75 42.48 39.62
C SER A 29 -3.51 43.94 39.22
N ALA A 30 -4.53 44.78 39.48
CA ALA A 30 -4.41 46.22 39.36
C ALA A 30 -3.22 46.72 40.18
N PRO A 31 -2.51 47.78 39.72
CA PRO A 31 -1.49 48.42 40.55
C PRO A 31 -2.10 48.88 41.87
N PRO A 32 -1.35 48.81 42.99
CA PRO A 32 -1.85 49.28 44.27
C PRO A 32 -2.27 50.76 44.15
N ARG A 33 -3.48 51.05 44.63
CA ARG A 33 -4.07 52.40 44.63
C ARG A 33 -3.12 53.37 45.32
N SER A 34 -2.83 54.45 44.62
CA SER A 34 -2.12 55.63 45.13
C SER A 34 -2.86 56.26 46.30
N HIS A 35 -2.09 56.67 47.31
CA HIS A 35 -2.40 57.57 48.44
C HIS A 35 -3.81 58.18 48.45
N GLU A 36 -4.69 57.63 49.28
CA GLU A 36 -5.78 58.41 49.88
C GLU A 36 -5.36 58.93 51.26
N PRO A 37 -5.80 60.13 51.67
CA PRO A 37 -5.53 60.68 52.98
C PRO A 37 -6.16 59.80 54.07
N PHE A 38 -5.32 59.41 55.03
CA PHE A 38 -5.67 58.46 56.09
C PHE A 38 -6.65 59.08 57.11
N ASP A 39 -7.89 58.60 57.16
CA ASP A 39 -8.91 59.03 58.12
C ASP A 39 -8.89 58.16 59.39
N LEU A 40 -8.43 58.73 60.50
CA LEU A 40 -8.41 58.09 61.83
C LEU A 40 -9.81 57.68 62.32
N ALA A 41 -10.87 58.38 61.92
CA ALA A 41 -12.25 58.03 62.32
C ALA A 41 -12.73 56.77 61.58
N GLY A 42 -12.21 56.54 60.37
CA GLY A 42 -12.46 55.33 59.59
C GLY A 42 -11.72 54.11 60.12
N LEU A 43 -10.55 54.29 60.76
CA LEU A 43 -9.73 53.17 61.23
C LEU A 43 -10.43 52.37 62.34
N SER A 44 -10.83 53.01 63.44
CA SER A 44 -11.58 52.34 64.52
C SER A 44 -12.86 51.65 63.99
N GLY A 45 -13.57 52.32 63.08
CA GLY A 45 -14.77 51.78 62.42
C GLY A 45 -14.53 50.72 61.33
N SER A 46 -13.31 50.61 60.80
CA SER A 46 -12.90 49.59 59.82
C SER A 46 -12.35 48.36 60.55
N LEU A 47 -11.55 48.58 61.59
CA LEU A 47 -11.07 47.53 62.50
C LEU A 47 -12.28 46.83 63.16
N HIS A 48 -13.26 47.57 63.68
CA HIS A 48 -14.42 46.97 64.36
C HIS A 48 -15.40 46.21 63.42
N ARG A 49 -15.38 46.49 62.11
CA ARG A 49 -16.28 45.86 61.14
C ARG A 49 -15.72 44.60 60.49
N SER A 50 -14.41 44.37 60.60
CA SER A 50 -13.71 43.30 59.88
C SER A 50 -13.50 42.03 60.70
N PHE A 51 -13.65 42.06 62.03
CA PHE A 51 -13.45 40.85 62.85
C PHE A 51 -14.69 39.99 63.06
N PRO A 52 -14.51 38.67 63.02
CA PRO A 52 -15.34 37.75 63.77
C PRO A 52 -15.26 38.07 65.28
N THR A 53 -16.39 38.04 65.99
CA THR A 53 -16.49 38.24 67.45
C THR A 53 -15.55 37.36 68.29
N ALA A 54 -14.95 36.32 67.71
CA ALA A 54 -13.99 35.42 68.34
C ALA A 54 -12.58 36.02 68.55
N THR A 55 -12.10 36.89 67.65
CA THR A 55 -10.74 37.51 67.75
C THR A 55 -10.74 38.80 68.56
N HIS A 56 -11.89 39.43 68.74
CA HIS A 56 -12.10 40.56 69.67
C HIS A 56 -11.72 40.26 71.13
N ASN A 57 -11.64 38.97 71.49
CA ASN A 57 -11.31 38.53 72.85
C ASN A 57 -9.80 38.42 73.11
N HIS A 58 -8.93 38.65 72.11
CA HIS A 58 -7.49 38.65 72.40
C HIS A 58 -7.14 39.92 73.20
N PRO A 59 -6.67 39.80 74.46
CA PRO A 59 -6.53 40.94 75.37
C PRO A 59 -5.56 42.01 74.84
N ALA A 60 -4.54 41.62 74.09
CA ALA A 60 -3.62 42.55 73.45
C ALA A 60 -4.28 43.42 72.36
N TYR A 61 -5.32 42.89 71.69
CA TYR A 61 -6.00 43.60 70.59
C TYR A 61 -7.04 44.59 71.12
N ALA A 62 -7.85 44.17 72.10
CA ALA A 62 -8.76 45.07 72.79
C ALA A 62 -8.02 46.27 73.43
N SER A 63 -6.83 46.02 73.99
CA SER A 63 -5.96 47.07 74.54
C SER A 63 -5.46 48.05 73.48
N ALA A 64 -5.07 47.55 72.30
CA ALA A 64 -4.61 48.39 71.19
C ALA A 64 -5.75 49.27 70.64
N LEU A 65 -6.94 48.71 70.46
CA LEU A 65 -8.11 49.45 70.00
C LEU A 65 -8.50 50.59 70.96
N HIS A 66 -8.55 50.30 72.25
CA HIS A 66 -8.84 51.30 73.27
C HIS A 66 -7.80 52.44 73.26
N LEU A 67 -6.52 52.10 73.07
CA LEU A 67 -5.44 53.07 72.99
C LEU A 67 -5.52 53.94 71.73
N ILE A 68 -5.81 53.36 70.57
CA ILE A 68 -5.99 54.10 69.32
C ILE A 68 -7.19 55.06 69.42
N ASP A 69 -8.31 54.62 70.01
CA ASP A 69 -9.50 55.45 70.21
C ASP A 69 -9.23 56.64 71.16
N SER A 70 -8.53 56.36 72.26
CA SER A 70 -8.08 57.38 73.20
C SER A 70 -7.15 58.42 72.55
N LEU A 71 -6.19 57.97 71.73
CA LEU A 71 -5.28 58.87 71.01
C LEU A 71 -5.95 59.58 69.82
N GLY A 72 -7.01 58.99 69.25
CA GLY A 72 -7.82 59.56 68.18
C GLY A 72 -8.68 60.73 68.64
N THR A 73 -9.11 60.72 69.90
CA THR A 73 -9.88 61.81 70.54
C THR A 73 -9.00 62.87 71.22
N ALA A 74 -7.68 62.63 71.28
CA ALA A 74 -6.69 63.51 71.91
C ALA A 74 -6.41 64.81 71.10
N PRO A 75 -5.76 65.83 71.71
CA PRO A 75 -5.33 67.04 71.02
C PRO A 75 -4.56 66.79 69.72
N SER A 76 -4.62 67.76 68.80
CA SER A 76 -4.16 67.63 67.41
C SER A 76 -2.77 67.02 67.24
N CYS A 77 -1.82 67.33 68.12
CA CYS A 77 -0.45 66.79 68.11
C CYS A 77 -0.45 65.25 68.25
N GLN A 78 -1.10 64.72 69.29
CA GLN A 78 -1.14 63.28 69.60
C GLN A 78 -1.91 62.52 68.52
N ARG A 79 -3.03 63.09 68.07
CA ARG A 79 -3.84 62.52 66.99
C ARG A 79 -3.06 62.42 65.68
N THR A 80 -2.36 63.47 65.27
CA THR A 80 -1.56 63.46 64.03
C THR A 80 -0.36 62.52 64.13
N ALA A 81 0.32 62.47 65.28
CA ALA A 81 1.42 61.51 65.49
C ALA A 81 0.95 60.05 65.39
N THR A 82 -0.24 59.77 65.93
CA THR A 82 -0.87 58.44 65.90
C THR A 82 -1.32 58.06 64.48
N ALA A 83 -1.94 58.98 63.73
CA ALA A 83 -2.33 58.75 62.33
C ALA A 83 -1.13 58.33 61.46
N ALA A 84 -0.05 59.11 61.53
CA ALA A 84 1.16 58.85 60.75
C ALA A 84 1.76 57.49 61.13
N PHE A 85 1.82 57.18 62.44
CA PHE A 85 2.38 55.93 62.92
C PHE A 85 1.56 54.69 62.50
N VAL A 86 0.22 54.76 62.55
CA VAL A 86 -0.63 53.66 62.08
C VAL A 86 -0.39 53.39 60.60
N SER A 87 -0.30 54.44 59.78
CA SER A 87 0.05 54.32 58.35
C SER A 87 1.39 53.60 58.20
N ASP A 88 2.43 54.01 58.93
CA ASP A 88 3.75 53.36 58.90
C ASP A 88 3.68 51.87 59.29
N CYS A 89 2.94 51.52 60.35
CA CYS A 89 2.77 50.11 60.78
C CYS A 89 2.13 49.24 59.68
N SER A 90 1.24 49.82 58.86
CA SER A 90 0.53 49.09 57.79
C SER A 90 1.40 48.79 56.55
N HIS A 91 2.36 49.68 56.23
CA HIS A 91 3.19 49.56 55.04
C HIS A 91 4.48 48.74 55.28
N PHE A 92 5.00 48.72 56.51
CA PHE A 92 6.24 48.00 56.86
C PHE A 92 6.00 46.52 57.19
N THR A 93 5.48 45.75 56.24
CA THR A 93 5.18 44.31 56.40
C THR A 93 6.32 43.36 55.97
N ARG A 94 7.49 43.86 55.54
CA ARG A 94 8.49 43.01 54.85
C ARG A 94 9.95 43.02 55.32
N SER A 95 10.33 43.78 56.35
CA SER A 95 11.71 43.73 56.86
C SER A 95 11.80 42.90 58.14
N PHE A 96 11.95 41.58 57.99
CA PHE A 96 12.30 40.65 59.07
C PHE A 96 13.79 40.71 59.46
N SER A 97 14.53 41.67 58.94
CA SER A 97 15.97 41.81 59.13
C SER A 97 16.28 43.00 60.02
N GLY A 98 16.24 42.80 61.35
CA GLY A 98 17.18 43.35 62.35
C GLY A 98 17.49 44.85 62.41
N GLY A 99 16.85 45.71 61.62
CA GLY A 99 17.07 47.15 61.59
C GLY A 99 15.87 47.83 60.94
N THR A 100 15.10 48.68 61.60
CA THR A 100 15.25 49.35 62.89
C THR A 100 13.86 49.72 63.37
N ASP A 101 13.54 49.49 64.64
CA ASP A 101 12.37 50.02 65.35
C ASP A 101 12.35 51.57 65.44
N ASN A 102 13.14 52.26 64.61
CA ASN A 102 13.29 53.71 64.62
C ASN A 102 11.98 54.45 64.36
N PHE A 103 11.03 53.86 63.63
CA PHE A 103 9.70 54.44 63.44
C PHE A 103 8.83 54.32 64.71
N LYS A 104 8.96 53.22 65.47
CA LYS A 104 8.35 53.08 66.82
C LYS A 104 8.97 54.06 67.81
N VAL A 105 10.30 54.22 67.77
CA VAL A 105 11.02 55.21 68.58
C VAL A 105 10.62 56.62 68.17
N LEU A 106 10.52 56.92 66.87
CA LEU A 106 10.09 58.22 66.38
C LEU A 106 8.66 58.55 66.83
N PHE A 107 7.75 57.60 66.74
CA PHE A 107 6.40 57.75 67.27
C PHE A 107 6.43 57.99 68.78
N ALA A 108 7.18 57.20 69.54
CA ALA A 108 7.27 57.35 70.98
C ALA A 108 7.83 58.72 71.40
N VAL A 109 8.83 59.22 70.68
CA VAL A 109 9.40 60.56 70.87
C VAL A 109 8.40 61.65 70.49
N LYS A 110 7.73 61.54 69.33
CA LYS A 110 6.69 62.50 68.90
C LYS A 110 5.55 62.55 69.91
N LEU A 111 5.07 61.39 70.37
CA LEU A 111 4.00 61.28 71.34
C LEU A 111 4.41 61.85 72.70
N ALA A 112 5.63 61.54 73.18
CA ALA A 112 6.16 62.12 74.42
C ALA A 112 6.28 63.64 74.35
N VAL A 113 6.75 64.19 73.22
CA VAL A 113 6.83 65.64 73.00
C VAL A 113 5.44 66.28 73.00
N CYS A 114 4.43 65.63 72.41
CA CYS A 114 3.05 66.09 72.49
C CYS A 114 2.51 66.06 73.94
N GLU A 115 2.83 65.02 74.72
CA GLU A 115 2.40 64.89 76.12
C GLU A 115 3.08 65.91 77.03
N PHE A 116 4.38 66.19 76.83
CA PHE A 116 5.08 67.24 77.54
C PHE A 116 4.47 68.63 77.26
N GLN A 117 4.06 68.88 76.02
CA GLN A 117 3.37 70.13 75.66
C GLN A 117 2.00 70.24 76.31
N ALA A 118 1.24 69.14 76.34
CA ALA A 118 -0.07 69.10 76.99
C ALA A 118 0.02 69.32 78.51
N THR A 119 1.09 68.82 79.15
CA THR A 119 1.29 68.88 80.60
C THR A 119 2.14 70.07 81.08
N GLY A 120 2.67 70.88 80.15
CA GLY A 120 3.56 71.99 80.48
C GLY A 120 4.95 71.57 80.99
N VAL A 121 5.31 70.28 80.87
CA VAL A 121 6.62 69.76 81.26
C VAL A 121 7.67 70.24 80.25
N THR A 122 8.77 70.81 80.74
CA THR A 122 9.91 71.18 79.88
C THR A 122 10.61 69.93 79.36
N PHE A 123 11.06 69.97 78.10
CA PHE A 123 11.73 68.86 77.44
C PHE A 123 13.01 69.35 76.72
N PRO A 124 13.96 68.46 76.38
CA PRO A 124 15.24 68.83 75.78
C PRO A 124 15.09 69.59 74.46
N SER A 125 15.97 70.57 74.23
CA SER A 125 15.99 71.36 72.99
C SER A 125 16.23 70.50 71.74
N GLU A 126 16.95 69.40 71.92
CA GLU A 126 17.28 68.37 70.94
C GLU A 126 16.02 67.66 70.41
N CYS A 127 14.92 67.70 71.15
CA CYS A 127 13.64 67.13 70.76
C CYS A 127 12.66 68.15 70.15
N SER A 128 13.07 69.41 69.99
CA SER A 128 12.19 70.49 69.49
C SER A 128 11.71 70.24 68.06
N HIS A 129 12.48 69.51 67.25
CA HIS A 129 12.13 69.13 65.88
C HIS A 129 10.92 68.18 65.78
N TYR A 130 10.46 67.65 66.91
CA TYR A 130 9.30 66.75 66.99
C TYR A 130 8.04 67.45 67.53
N ARG A 131 8.06 68.78 67.73
CA ARG A 131 6.91 69.63 68.09
C ARG A 131 5.98 69.83 66.88
N GLY A 132 5.25 68.79 66.50
CA GLY A 132 4.16 68.85 65.52
C GLY A 132 4.55 68.90 64.04
N ARG A 133 3.66 68.34 63.20
CA ARG A 133 3.65 68.28 61.72
C ARG A 133 5.01 68.20 61.02
N GLY A 134 5.64 67.03 61.12
CA GLY A 134 6.74 66.63 60.24
C GLY A 134 6.42 65.26 59.66
N ASP A 135 6.37 65.17 58.34
CA ASP A 135 6.10 63.98 57.53
C ASP A 135 7.01 62.83 58.00
N GLY A 136 6.40 61.82 58.62
CA GLY A 136 7.11 60.76 59.38
C GLY A 136 8.12 59.97 58.55
N GLU A 137 7.95 59.93 57.24
CA GLU A 137 8.71 59.09 56.32
C GLU A 137 10.02 59.77 55.84
N GLN A 138 10.01 61.10 55.69
CA GLN A 138 11.20 61.85 55.23
C GLN A 138 12.25 62.05 56.33
N GLN A 139 11.84 62.07 57.61
CA GLN A 139 12.75 62.25 58.75
C GLN A 139 13.61 61.03 59.08
N LEU A 140 13.22 59.83 58.64
CA LEU A 140 13.97 58.58 58.84
C LEU A 140 14.78 58.15 57.61
N SER A 141 14.56 58.81 56.47
CA SER A 141 15.20 58.48 55.19
C SER A 141 16.66 58.97 55.11
N ASP A 142 17.01 60.05 55.82
CA ASP A 142 18.37 60.59 55.85
C ASP A 142 19.14 60.22 57.13
N THR A 143 20.46 60.02 57.00
CA THR A 143 21.40 59.77 58.10
C THR A 143 21.44 60.93 59.10
N ALA A 144 21.15 62.15 58.66
CA ALA A 144 21.01 63.30 59.55
C ALA A 144 19.80 63.16 60.50
N GLY A 145 18.64 62.78 59.98
CA GLY A 145 17.42 62.63 60.77
C GLY A 145 17.50 61.49 61.80
N LYS A 146 18.15 60.37 61.45
CA LYS A 146 18.46 59.29 62.40
C LYS A 146 19.37 59.76 63.53
N ARG A 147 20.39 60.57 63.23
CA ARG A 147 21.29 61.13 64.27
C ARG A 147 20.57 62.10 65.19
N GLN A 148 19.68 62.94 64.67
CA GLN A 148 18.85 63.84 65.47
C GLN A 148 17.91 63.08 66.41
N LEU A 149 17.28 62.01 65.92
CA LEU A 149 16.43 61.15 66.74
C LEU A 149 17.22 60.52 67.89
N GLN A 150 18.42 60.01 67.61
CA GLN A 150 19.31 59.42 68.62
C GLN A 150 19.84 60.46 69.63
N GLN A 151 20.03 61.72 69.23
CA GLN A 151 20.40 62.80 70.15
C GLN A 151 19.24 63.14 71.09
N CYS A 152 18.03 63.31 70.56
CA CYS A 152 16.83 63.52 71.38
C CYS A 152 16.58 62.34 72.33
N LEU A 153 16.69 61.10 71.84
CA LEU A 153 16.48 59.89 72.63
C LEU A 153 17.40 59.84 73.85
N ARG A 154 18.70 60.04 73.64
CA ARG A 154 19.69 60.06 74.75
C ARG A 154 19.34 61.12 75.79
N LYS A 155 18.85 62.29 75.37
CA LYS A 155 18.42 63.33 76.32
C LYS A 155 17.17 62.97 77.10
N LEU A 156 16.21 62.29 76.48
CA LEU A 156 15.01 61.81 77.16
C LEU A 156 15.33 60.69 78.18
N GLU A 157 16.41 59.94 77.98
CA GLU A 157 16.90 58.93 78.93
C GLU A 157 17.59 59.53 80.16
N GLU A 158 18.09 60.77 80.08
CA GLU A 158 18.85 61.41 81.17
C GLU A 158 17.99 61.75 82.41
N ARG A 159 16.66 61.92 82.27
CA ARG A 159 15.78 62.27 83.40
C ARG A 159 14.64 61.26 83.58
N PRO A 160 14.37 60.78 84.81
CA PRO A 160 13.31 59.80 85.07
C PRO A 160 11.92 60.21 84.57
N GLN A 161 11.57 61.50 84.70
CA GLN A 161 10.30 62.06 84.25
C GLN A 161 10.12 61.98 82.73
N TRP A 162 11.20 62.11 81.95
CA TRP A 162 11.15 62.02 80.49
C TRP A 162 11.18 60.57 80.03
N TRP A 163 12.03 59.76 80.67
CA TRP A 163 12.15 58.34 80.41
C TRP A 163 10.83 57.60 80.64
N THR A 164 10.09 57.93 81.70
CA THR A 164 8.80 57.27 82.01
C THR A 164 7.79 57.47 80.89
N THR A 165 7.60 58.71 80.44
CA THR A 165 6.73 59.04 79.30
C THR A 165 7.19 58.36 78.01
N LEU A 166 8.48 58.43 77.70
CA LEU A 166 9.06 57.81 76.51
C LEU A 166 8.87 56.27 76.51
N SER A 167 9.19 55.60 77.61
CA SER A 167 9.09 54.15 77.74
C SER A 167 7.65 53.64 77.63
N ASN A 168 6.69 54.37 78.22
CA ASN A 168 5.27 54.09 78.04
C ASN A 168 4.86 54.21 76.57
N ASN A 169 5.32 55.26 75.88
CA ASN A 169 5.00 55.47 74.48
C ASN A 169 5.68 54.45 73.55
N LEU A 170 6.84 53.91 73.92
CA LEU A 170 7.46 52.79 73.23
C LEU A 170 6.63 51.50 73.36
N GLN A 171 6.08 51.22 74.54
CA GLN A 171 5.19 50.07 74.73
C GLN A 171 3.89 50.22 73.93
N ASN A 172 3.30 51.42 73.96
CA ASN A 172 2.15 51.80 73.14
C ASN A 172 2.43 51.57 71.65
N ALA A 173 3.62 51.95 71.17
CA ALA A 173 4.05 51.75 69.79
C ALA A 173 4.02 50.27 69.38
N VAL A 174 4.54 49.37 70.24
CA VAL A 174 4.58 47.93 69.98
C VAL A 174 3.17 47.35 69.89
N VAL A 175 2.30 47.71 70.84
CA VAL A 175 0.92 47.20 70.92
C VAL A 175 0.09 47.68 69.72
N ILE A 176 0.16 48.96 69.37
CA ILE A 176 -0.55 49.53 68.21
C ILE A 176 -0.07 48.89 66.91
N CYS A 177 1.25 48.80 66.68
CA CYS A 177 1.76 48.21 65.45
C CYS A 177 1.44 46.73 65.32
N ALA A 178 1.46 45.96 66.42
CA ALA A 178 1.09 44.55 66.37
C ALA A 178 -0.38 44.38 65.93
N ALA A 179 -1.28 45.21 66.45
CA ALA A 179 -2.69 45.22 66.08
C ALA A 179 -2.92 45.62 64.62
N VAL A 180 -2.32 46.73 64.18
CA VAL A 180 -2.45 47.21 62.79
C VAL A 180 -1.89 46.19 61.79
N ARG A 181 -0.76 45.57 62.10
CA ARG A 181 -0.15 44.57 61.23
C ARG A 181 -1.01 43.31 61.11
N HIS A 182 -1.59 42.86 62.22
CA HIS A 182 -2.47 41.70 62.23
C HIS A 182 -3.66 41.88 61.27
N GLU A 183 -4.26 43.08 61.27
CA GLU A 183 -5.37 43.45 60.39
C GLU A 183 -4.98 43.44 58.92
N VAL A 184 -3.84 44.04 58.58
CA VAL A 184 -3.33 44.01 57.20
C VAL A 184 -3.04 42.58 56.75
N GLU A 185 -2.48 41.74 57.63
CA GLU A 185 -2.22 40.33 57.35
C GLU A 185 -3.52 39.53 57.15
N GLU A 186 -4.55 39.77 57.97
CA GLU A 186 -5.87 39.15 57.85
C GLU A 186 -6.57 39.54 56.54
N ASP A 187 -6.60 40.82 56.19
CA ASP A 187 -7.18 41.30 54.94
C ASP A 187 -6.46 40.71 53.71
N ASN A 188 -5.13 40.64 53.77
CA ASN A 188 -4.32 40.00 52.73
C ASN A 188 -4.65 38.51 52.60
N LEU A 189 -4.83 37.82 53.73
CA LEU A 189 -5.19 36.41 53.76
C LEU A 189 -6.59 36.18 53.19
N LEU A 190 -7.58 36.99 53.59
CA LEU A 190 -8.94 36.93 53.05
C LEU A 190 -8.97 37.19 51.54
N ASN A 191 -8.19 38.17 51.06
CA ASN A 191 -8.07 38.46 49.63
C ASN A 191 -7.40 37.31 48.87
N LEU A 192 -6.37 36.67 49.45
CA LEU A 192 -5.75 35.48 48.89
C LEU A 192 -6.78 34.34 48.77
N TYR A 193 -7.51 34.03 49.84
CA TYR A 193 -8.55 32.99 49.81
C TYR A 193 -9.62 33.29 48.76
N ARG A 194 -10.10 34.53 48.65
CA ARG A 194 -11.06 34.92 47.59
C ARG A 194 -10.50 34.67 46.19
N ASN A 195 -9.22 34.99 45.96
CA ASN A 195 -8.58 34.78 44.66
C ASN A 195 -8.38 33.29 44.35
N VAL A 196 -7.98 32.49 45.35
CA VAL A 196 -7.83 31.03 45.21
C VAL A 196 -9.19 30.39 44.91
N THR A 197 -10.25 30.73 45.65
CA THR A 197 -11.59 30.20 45.42
C THR A 197 -12.11 30.55 44.02
N LYS A 198 -11.84 31.77 43.52
CA LYS A 198 -12.18 32.15 42.14
C LYS A 198 -11.41 31.32 41.12
N ALA A 199 -10.12 31.12 41.32
CA ALA A 199 -9.28 30.31 40.43
C ALA A 199 -9.74 28.84 40.42
N GLN A 200 -10.07 28.27 41.58
CA GLN A 200 -10.62 26.93 41.71
C GLN A 200 -11.94 26.78 40.96
N ARG A 201 -12.84 27.76 41.05
CA ARG A 201 -14.11 27.74 40.30
C ARG A 201 -13.88 27.73 38.79
N ILE A 202 -13.00 28.62 38.29
CA ILE A 202 -12.66 28.67 36.86
C ILE A 202 -12.07 27.34 36.38
N LEU A 203 -11.19 26.73 37.18
CA LEU A 203 -10.59 25.44 36.85
C LEU A 203 -11.63 24.32 36.82
N ALA A 204 -12.54 24.28 37.80
CA ALA A 204 -13.61 23.29 37.85
C ALA A 204 -14.55 23.42 36.64
N ASP A 205 -14.92 24.63 36.26
CA ASP A 205 -15.76 24.90 35.09
C ASP A 205 -15.04 24.44 33.80
N ALA A 206 -13.76 24.78 33.62
CA ALA A 206 -12.97 24.37 32.46
C ALA A 206 -12.81 22.84 32.38
N LEU A 207 -12.58 22.17 33.53
CA LEU A 207 -12.48 20.72 33.59
C LEU A 207 -13.78 20.04 33.20
N ASN A 208 -14.92 20.55 33.69
CA ASN A 208 -16.24 20.01 33.33
C ASN A 208 -16.50 20.12 31.82
N VAL A 209 -16.18 21.26 31.21
CA VAL A 209 -16.29 21.44 29.75
C VAL A 209 -15.37 20.47 29.00
N ALA A 210 -14.12 20.32 29.43
CA ALA A 210 -13.19 19.39 28.80
C ALA A 210 -13.65 17.92 28.88
N VAL A 211 -14.20 17.51 30.03
CA VAL A 211 -14.76 16.16 30.23
C VAL A 211 -15.98 15.94 29.35
N GLN A 212 -16.86 16.93 29.20
CA GLN A 212 -18.01 16.85 28.30
C GLN A 212 -17.56 16.68 26.84
N HIS A 213 -16.66 17.55 26.37
CA HIS A 213 -16.10 17.45 25.02
C HIS A 213 -15.45 16.08 24.75
N SER A 214 -14.67 15.57 25.70
CA SER A 214 -14.05 14.24 25.56
C SER A 214 -15.08 13.11 25.50
N ARG A 215 -16.22 13.24 26.20
CA ARG A 215 -17.31 12.25 26.09
C ARG A 215 -17.96 12.31 24.71
N ASP A 216 -18.28 13.50 24.23
CA ASP A 216 -18.91 13.69 22.92
C ASP A 216 -18.01 13.16 21.79
N ASP A 217 -16.70 13.41 21.88
CA ASP A 217 -15.72 12.89 20.91
C ASP A 217 -15.62 11.36 20.93
N LEU A 218 -15.67 10.74 22.11
CA LEU A 218 -15.67 9.28 22.26
C LEU A 218 -16.95 8.67 21.69
N GLU A 219 -18.11 9.30 21.90
CA GLU A 219 -19.38 8.86 21.32
C GLU A 219 -19.34 8.96 19.79
N ALA A 220 -18.83 10.06 19.24
CA ALA A 220 -18.64 10.23 17.80
C ALA A 220 -17.66 9.18 17.22
N GLN A 221 -16.57 8.88 17.93
CA GLN A 221 -15.62 7.83 17.53
C GLN A 221 -16.29 6.44 17.56
N ARG A 222 -17.10 6.16 18.58
CA ARG A 222 -17.83 4.90 18.69
C ARG A 222 -18.81 4.72 17.53
N SER A 223 -19.57 5.77 17.19
CA SER A 223 -20.47 5.75 16.02
C SER A 223 -19.70 5.43 14.74
N ARG A 224 -18.61 6.16 14.47
CA ARG A 224 -17.75 5.92 13.30
C ARG A 224 -17.19 4.50 13.25
N SER A 225 -16.84 3.92 14.40
CA SER A 225 -16.37 2.54 14.48
C SER A 225 -17.48 1.53 14.14
N VAL A 226 -18.72 1.80 14.53
CA VAL A 226 -19.87 0.96 14.15
C VAL A 226 -20.13 1.08 12.66
N ASP A 227 -20.11 2.30 12.11
CA ASP A 227 -20.31 2.54 10.68
C ASP A 227 -19.23 1.85 9.84
N LEU A 228 -17.96 1.97 10.23
CA LEU A 228 -16.86 1.28 9.56
C LEU A 228 -17.04 -0.24 9.59
N LYS A 229 -17.45 -0.80 10.74
CA LYS A 229 -17.72 -2.24 10.86
C LYS A 229 -18.82 -2.67 9.90
N ASN A 230 -19.91 -1.89 9.81
CA ASN A 230 -21.01 -2.17 8.91
C ASN A 230 -20.58 -2.09 7.45
N SER A 231 -19.78 -1.09 7.06
CA SER A 231 -19.22 -0.97 5.71
C SER A 231 -18.30 -2.15 5.36
N ILE A 232 -17.45 -2.59 6.29
CA ILE A 232 -16.59 -3.78 6.08
C ILE A 232 -17.45 -5.03 5.90
N GLN A 233 -18.51 -5.18 6.70
CA GLN A 233 -19.41 -6.33 6.57
C GLN A 233 -20.12 -6.33 5.21
N MET A 234 -20.63 -5.18 4.76
CA MET A 234 -21.25 -5.06 3.44
C MET A 234 -20.27 -5.41 2.32
N MET A 235 -19.03 -4.87 2.36
CA MET A 235 -18.01 -5.20 1.36
C MET A 235 -17.66 -6.69 1.38
N HIS A 236 -17.59 -7.32 2.56
CA HIS A 236 -17.34 -8.75 2.67
C HIS A 236 -18.45 -9.55 1.99
N ASP A 237 -19.71 -9.20 2.25
CA ASP A 237 -20.86 -9.90 1.67
C ASP A 237 -20.92 -9.73 0.14
N GLU A 238 -20.62 -8.54 -0.38
CA GLU A 238 -20.49 -8.27 -1.82
C GLU A 238 -19.38 -9.12 -2.48
N VAL A 239 -18.21 -9.23 -1.84
CA VAL A 239 -17.10 -10.05 -2.33
C VAL A 239 -17.48 -11.53 -2.34
N VAL A 240 -18.15 -12.02 -1.29
CA VAL A 240 -18.63 -13.40 -1.22
C VAL A 240 -19.63 -13.69 -2.35
N ASP A 241 -20.59 -12.78 -2.60
CA ASP A 241 -21.59 -12.97 -3.65
C ASP A 241 -21.00 -12.85 -5.06
N ALA A 242 -20.03 -11.96 -5.27
CA ALA A 242 -19.24 -11.91 -6.50
C ALA A 242 -18.45 -13.22 -6.73
N GLY A 243 -17.87 -13.78 -5.67
CA GLY A 243 -17.19 -15.08 -5.70
C GLY A 243 -18.12 -16.22 -6.09
N LYS A 244 -19.34 -16.28 -5.51
CA LYS A 244 -20.37 -17.25 -5.90
C LYS A 244 -20.78 -17.10 -7.37
N HIS A 245 -20.98 -15.87 -7.84
CA HIS A 245 -21.31 -15.61 -9.24
C HIS A 245 -20.20 -16.09 -10.19
N ALA A 246 -18.94 -15.76 -9.89
CA ALA A 246 -17.80 -16.20 -10.69
C ALA A 246 -17.67 -17.73 -10.72
N SER A 247 -17.81 -18.40 -9.56
CA SER A 247 -17.83 -19.86 -9.49
C SER A 247 -18.97 -20.47 -10.31
N GLY A 248 -20.15 -19.86 -10.30
CA GLY A 248 -21.28 -20.31 -11.11
C GLY A 248 -21.03 -20.19 -12.62
N VAL A 249 -20.39 -19.11 -13.06
CA VAL A 249 -20.02 -18.92 -14.47
C VAL A 249 -18.95 -19.93 -14.91
N LEU A 250 -17.94 -20.17 -14.06
CA LEU A 250 -16.91 -21.18 -14.29
C LEU A 250 -17.50 -22.60 -14.34
N GLY A 251 -18.43 -22.92 -13.45
CA GLY A 251 -19.16 -24.20 -13.46
C GLY A 251 -19.90 -24.44 -14.77
N LYS A 252 -20.65 -23.44 -15.26
CA LYS A 252 -21.34 -23.52 -16.57
C LYS A 252 -20.38 -23.71 -17.74
N HIS A 253 -19.20 -23.07 -17.71
CA HIS A 253 -18.19 -23.28 -18.75
C HIS A 253 -17.57 -24.67 -18.68
N ALA A 254 -17.34 -25.20 -17.48
CA ALA A 254 -16.83 -26.56 -17.32
C ALA A 254 -17.81 -27.60 -17.88
N GLU A 255 -19.11 -27.47 -17.59
CA GLU A 255 -20.16 -28.33 -18.15
C GLU A 255 -20.20 -28.22 -19.69
N MET A 256 -20.10 -27.01 -20.24
CA MET A 256 -20.08 -26.81 -21.70
C MET A 256 -18.84 -27.45 -22.36
N ILE A 257 -17.66 -27.37 -21.72
CA ILE A 257 -16.45 -28.01 -22.21
C ILE A 257 -16.61 -29.54 -22.21
N GLU A 258 -17.21 -30.10 -21.17
CA GLU A 258 -17.46 -31.54 -21.07
C GLU A 258 -18.40 -32.02 -22.18
N ASP A 259 -19.48 -31.28 -22.46
CA ASP A 259 -20.43 -31.56 -23.56
C ASP A 259 -19.77 -31.50 -24.95
N VAL A 260 -18.90 -30.49 -25.17
CA VAL A 260 -18.11 -30.39 -26.42
C VAL A 260 -17.14 -31.56 -26.56
N LEU A 261 -16.47 -31.96 -25.47
CA LEU A 261 -15.55 -33.11 -25.48
C LEU A 261 -16.28 -34.42 -25.77
N ASP A 262 -17.48 -34.60 -25.23
CA ASP A 262 -18.31 -35.78 -25.52
C ASP A 262 -18.80 -35.79 -26.96
N THR A 263 -19.20 -34.64 -27.51
CA THR A 263 -19.55 -34.51 -28.93
C THR A 263 -18.36 -34.86 -29.83
N ILE A 264 -17.15 -34.38 -29.51
CA ILE A 264 -15.92 -34.72 -30.24
C ILE A 264 -15.66 -36.23 -30.17
N ARG A 265 -15.77 -36.82 -28.97
CA ARG A 265 -15.58 -38.26 -28.76
C ARG A 265 -16.55 -39.08 -29.61
N GLN A 266 -17.83 -38.72 -29.65
CA GLN A 266 -18.84 -39.38 -30.47
C GLN A 266 -18.54 -39.27 -31.97
N ASN A 267 -18.14 -38.09 -32.44
CA ASN A 267 -17.79 -37.90 -33.85
C ASN A 267 -16.56 -38.70 -34.27
N ILE A 268 -15.53 -38.78 -33.42
CA ILE A 268 -14.35 -39.62 -33.67
C ILE A 268 -14.76 -41.09 -33.76
N GLN A 269 -15.61 -41.57 -32.84
CA GLN A 269 -16.11 -42.94 -32.83
C GLN A 269 -16.86 -43.29 -34.12
N LEU A 270 -17.78 -42.44 -34.56
CA LEU A 270 -18.54 -42.63 -35.79
C LEU A 270 -17.65 -42.62 -37.04
N THR A 271 -16.68 -41.70 -37.09
CA THR A 271 -15.72 -41.63 -38.19
C THR A 271 -14.86 -42.90 -38.25
N TRP A 272 -14.39 -43.38 -37.10
CA TRP A 272 -13.62 -44.62 -37.02
C TRP A 272 -14.42 -45.84 -37.48
N GLU A 273 -15.67 -45.98 -37.04
CA GLU A 273 -16.54 -47.09 -37.44
C GLU A 273 -16.83 -47.08 -38.95
N THR A 274 -17.08 -45.91 -39.53
CA THR A 274 -17.31 -45.77 -40.97
C THR A 274 -16.06 -46.06 -41.81
N GLU A 275 -14.89 -45.57 -41.40
CA GLU A 275 -13.63 -45.88 -42.08
C GLU A 275 -13.28 -47.37 -41.99
N MET A 276 -13.44 -47.99 -40.82
CA MET A 276 -13.18 -49.42 -40.63
C MET A 276 -14.13 -50.29 -41.45
N ALA A 277 -15.40 -49.90 -41.59
CA ALA A 277 -16.35 -50.57 -42.48
C ALA A 277 -15.89 -50.47 -43.95
N GLY A 278 -15.46 -49.28 -44.38
CA GLY A 278 -14.92 -49.06 -45.73
C GLY A 278 -13.67 -49.90 -46.02
N LEU A 279 -12.71 -49.94 -45.09
CA LEU A 279 -11.50 -50.76 -45.21
C LEU A 279 -11.81 -52.26 -45.28
N ASN A 280 -12.80 -52.73 -44.52
CA ASN A 280 -13.21 -54.13 -44.56
C ASN A 280 -13.84 -54.51 -45.91
N GLU A 281 -14.66 -53.64 -46.50
CA GLU A 281 -15.22 -53.86 -47.83
C GLU A 281 -14.13 -53.83 -48.92
N ILE A 282 -13.17 -52.90 -48.82
CA ILE A 282 -12.00 -52.89 -49.71
C ILE A 282 -11.22 -54.20 -49.58
N ALA A 283 -10.94 -54.67 -48.37
CA ALA A 283 -10.22 -55.92 -48.14
C ALA A 283 -10.94 -57.13 -48.77
N LYS A 284 -12.28 -57.20 -48.68
CA LYS A 284 -13.08 -58.22 -49.35
C LYS A 284 -12.97 -58.13 -50.87
N ALA A 285 -13.09 -56.92 -51.43
CA ALA A 285 -12.96 -56.69 -52.86
C ALA A 285 -11.56 -57.07 -53.38
N THR A 286 -10.50 -56.69 -52.66
CA THR A 286 -9.12 -57.07 -52.98
C THR A 286 -8.94 -58.58 -52.95
N LYS A 287 -9.52 -59.28 -51.97
CA LYS A 287 -9.49 -60.76 -51.91
C LYS A 287 -10.17 -61.38 -53.13
N HIS A 288 -11.32 -60.87 -53.54
CA HIS A 288 -12.05 -61.37 -54.71
C HIS A 288 -11.26 -61.13 -56.00
N VAL A 289 -10.67 -59.95 -56.17
CA VAL A 289 -9.79 -59.65 -57.31
C VAL A 289 -8.60 -60.61 -57.34
N TYR A 290 -7.93 -60.84 -56.21
CA TYR A 290 -6.81 -61.78 -56.13
C TYR A 290 -7.20 -63.20 -56.55
N GLN A 291 -8.34 -63.70 -56.08
CA GLN A 291 -8.87 -65.01 -56.47
C GLN A 291 -9.17 -65.09 -57.96
N ASN A 292 -9.83 -64.06 -58.51
CA ASN A 292 -10.12 -64.01 -59.95
C ASN A 292 -8.84 -63.94 -60.79
N THR A 293 -7.83 -63.17 -60.36
CA THR A 293 -6.54 -63.09 -61.06
C THR A 293 -5.80 -64.44 -61.03
N GLN A 294 -5.83 -65.16 -59.90
CA GLN A 294 -5.28 -66.52 -59.79
C GLN A 294 -5.98 -67.50 -60.73
N GLN A 295 -7.32 -67.47 -60.77
CA GLN A 295 -8.11 -68.29 -61.67
C GLN A 295 -7.75 -68.00 -63.13
N LEU A 296 -7.76 -66.72 -63.52
CA LEU A 296 -7.43 -66.31 -64.88
C LEU A 296 -5.99 -66.72 -65.29
N THR A 297 -5.04 -66.63 -64.36
CA THR A 297 -3.66 -67.09 -64.60
C THR A 297 -3.64 -68.60 -64.88
N THR A 298 -4.41 -69.38 -64.12
CA THR A 298 -4.55 -70.84 -64.32
C THR A 298 -5.16 -71.14 -65.68
N ASP A 299 -6.27 -70.50 -66.03
CA ASP A 299 -6.96 -70.67 -67.31
C ASP A 299 -6.03 -70.32 -68.50
N ILE A 300 -5.23 -69.24 -68.39
CA ILE A 300 -4.24 -68.86 -69.40
C ILE A 300 -3.15 -69.94 -69.53
N THR A 301 -2.66 -70.49 -68.42
CA THR A 301 -1.64 -71.54 -68.47
C THR A 301 -2.16 -72.83 -69.12
N GLU A 302 -3.41 -73.20 -68.84
CA GLU A 302 -4.07 -74.35 -69.46
C GLU A 302 -4.30 -74.14 -70.96
N ALA A 303 -4.82 -72.97 -71.35
CA ALA A 303 -5.02 -72.61 -72.75
C ALA A 303 -3.69 -72.63 -73.53
N ASN A 304 -2.62 -72.12 -72.93
CA ASN A 304 -1.29 -72.14 -73.54
C ASN A 304 -0.75 -73.57 -73.69
N ALA A 305 -0.97 -74.45 -72.71
CA ALA A 305 -0.61 -75.86 -72.81
C ALA A 305 -1.39 -76.59 -73.92
N HIS A 306 -2.69 -76.33 -74.05
CA HIS A 306 -3.51 -76.84 -75.15
C HIS A 306 -2.98 -76.38 -76.51
N LEU A 307 -2.63 -75.10 -76.64
CA LEU A 307 -2.11 -74.53 -77.87
C LEU A 307 -0.76 -75.16 -78.27
N GLN A 308 0.15 -75.35 -77.30
CA GLN A 308 1.42 -76.04 -77.55
C GLN A 308 1.22 -77.50 -77.99
N ASN A 309 0.26 -78.21 -77.40
CA ASN A 309 -0.05 -79.59 -77.80
C ASN A 309 -0.66 -79.65 -79.22
N ALA A 310 -1.55 -78.72 -79.56
CA ALA A 310 -2.13 -78.65 -80.90
C ALA A 310 -1.06 -78.36 -81.97
N LEU A 311 -0.13 -77.44 -81.70
CA LEU A 311 1.01 -77.14 -82.59
C LEU A 311 1.93 -78.35 -82.80
N LYS A 312 2.17 -79.15 -81.76
CA LYS A 312 2.94 -80.41 -81.90
C LYS A 312 2.23 -81.43 -82.79
N HIS A 313 0.91 -81.54 -82.67
CA HIS A 313 0.14 -82.51 -83.42
C HIS A 313 0.05 -82.16 -84.90
N THR A 314 -0.21 -80.89 -85.24
CA THR A 314 -0.23 -80.43 -86.63
C THR A 314 1.15 -80.50 -87.28
N GLY A 315 2.22 -80.23 -86.51
CA GLY A 315 3.59 -80.43 -86.99
C GLY A 315 3.94 -81.89 -87.30
N ALA A 316 3.31 -82.85 -86.62
CA ALA A 316 3.46 -84.28 -86.91
C ALA A 316 2.67 -84.70 -88.16
N ASP A 317 1.43 -84.24 -88.31
CA ASP A 317 0.57 -84.55 -89.47
C ASP A 317 1.17 -84.01 -90.78
N VAL A 318 1.63 -82.75 -90.80
CA VAL A 318 2.27 -82.16 -91.99
C VAL A 318 3.53 -82.92 -92.39
N LYS A 319 4.27 -83.46 -91.41
CA LYS A 319 5.47 -84.26 -91.67
C LYS A 319 5.12 -85.61 -92.32
N GLU A 320 4.02 -86.25 -91.91
CA GLU A 320 3.54 -87.49 -92.53
C GLU A 320 3.03 -87.27 -93.96
N GLU A 321 2.24 -86.21 -94.20
CA GLU A 321 1.76 -85.86 -95.54
C GLU A 321 2.92 -85.59 -96.51
N PHE A 322 3.94 -84.84 -96.06
CA PHE A 322 5.10 -84.53 -96.88
C PHE A 322 5.92 -85.77 -97.27
N LEU A 323 6.06 -86.74 -96.35
CA LEU A 323 6.74 -88.01 -96.64
C LEU A 323 5.97 -88.87 -97.64
N SER A 324 4.64 -88.91 -97.54
CA SER A 324 3.77 -89.63 -98.48
C SER A 324 3.87 -89.03 -99.89
N LEU A 325 3.87 -87.70 -100.00
CA LEU A 325 3.98 -86.99 -101.29
C LEU A 325 5.34 -87.24 -101.97
N MET A 326 6.44 -87.25 -101.20
CA MET A 326 7.78 -87.54 -101.73
C MET A 326 7.90 -88.94 -102.32
N LEU A 327 7.22 -89.94 -101.72
CA LEU A 327 7.20 -91.31 -102.23
C LEU A 327 6.47 -91.42 -103.58
N LEU A 328 5.36 -90.70 -103.73
CA LEU A 328 4.60 -90.62 -105.00
C LEU A 328 5.42 -89.99 -106.13
N VAL A 329 6.13 -88.89 -105.84
CA VAL A 329 6.98 -88.21 -106.82
C VAL A 329 8.14 -89.10 -107.26
N LYS A 330 8.73 -89.88 -106.33
CA LYS A 330 9.79 -90.83 -106.67
C LYS A 330 9.29 -91.92 -107.63
N GLN A 331 8.14 -92.51 -107.34
CA GLN A 331 7.56 -93.58 -108.17
C GLN A 331 7.27 -93.09 -109.60
N ALA A 332 6.67 -91.91 -109.74
CA ALA A 332 6.37 -91.31 -111.04
C ALA A 332 7.64 -90.99 -111.87
N GLY A 333 8.76 -90.70 -111.21
CA GLY A 333 10.05 -90.47 -111.87
C GLY A 333 10.65 -91.75 -112.46
N GLU A 334 10.48 -92.90 -111.80
CA GLU A 334 10.99 -94.20 -112.29
C GLU A 334 10.19 -94.68 -113.52
N ASP A 335 8.85 -94.54 -113.51
CA ASP A 335 7.99 -94.96 -114.62
C ASP A 335 8.27 -94.20 -115.94
N ILE A 336 8.59 -92.90 -115.86
CA ILE A 336 8.89 -92.07 -117.05
C ILE A 336 10.22 -92.47 -117.71
N ILE A 337 11.22 -92.88 -116.91
CA ILE A 337 12.54 -93.27 -117.42
C ILE A 337 12.44 -94.59 -118.20
N ASP A 338 11.63 -95.53 -117.72
CA ASP A 338 11.44 -96.82 -118.38
C ASP A 338 10.70 -96.69 -119.72
N GLU A 339 9.71 -95.79 -119.82
CA GLU A 339 8.98 -95.58 -121.08
C GLU A 339 9.84 -94.92 -122.18
N LEU A 340 10.75 -94.01 -121.81
CA LEU A 340 11.67 -93.39 -122.76
C LEU A 340 12.73 -94.38 -123.28
N HIS A 341 13.15 -95.34 -122.46
CA HIS A 341 14.14 -96.34 -122.86
C HIS A 341 13.61 -97.31 -123.93
N GLU A 342 12.35 -97.73 -123.82
CA GLU A 342 11.72 -98.64 -124.79
C GLU A 342 11.46 -97.96 -126.15
N ARG A 343 11.03 -96.69 -126.18
CA ARG A 343 10.82 -95.97 -127.45
C ARG A 343 12.10 -95.74 -128.24
N HIS A 344 13.23 -95.51 -127.57
CA HIS A 344 14.53 -95.34 -128.23
C HIS A 344 15.02 -96.65 -128.89
N LYS A 345 14.76 -97.79 -128.23
CA LYS A 345 15.16 -99.12 -128.71
C LYS A 345 14.36 -99.58 -129.92
N ALA A 346 13.08 -99.23 -130.00
CA ALA A 346 12.25 -99.48 -131.17
C ALA A 346 12.68 -98.63 -132.39
N SER A 347 12.94 -97.33 -132.18
CA SER A 347 13.33 -96.40 -133.27
C SER A 347 14.70 -96.74 -133.91
N SER A 348 15.62 -97.31 -133.14
CA SER A 348 16.94 -97.74 -133.63
C SER A 348 16.90 -99.00 -134.50
N LYS A 349 15.88 -99.86 -134.37
CA LYS A 349 15.79 -101.12 -135.14
C LYS A 349 15.28 -100.89 -136.56
N ASP A 350 14.34 -99.97 -136.73
CA ASP A 350 13.73 -99.68 -138.03
C ASP A 350 14.69 -98.92 -138.97
N SER A 351 15.60 -98.14 -138.41
CA SER A 351 16.62 -97.40 -139.17
C SER A 351 17.77 -98.30 -139.67
N ALA A 352 18.02 -99.46 -139.06
CA ALA A 352 19.05 -100.40 -139.49
C ALA A 352 18.61 -101.36 -140.63
N ALA A 353 17.32 -101.71 -140.71
CA ALA A 353 16.81 -102.64 -141.71
C ALA A 353 16.64 -102.01 -143.11
N LEU A 354 16.32 -100.71 -143.18
CA LEU A 354 16.11 -100.01 -144.45
C LEU A 354 17.43 -99.74 -145.21
N ALA A 355 18.53 -99.52 -144.47
CA ALA A 355 19.86 -99.27 -145.05
C ALA A 355 20.49 -100.51 -145.72
N SER A 356 20.12 -101.72 -145.28
CA SER A 356 20.64 -102.98 -145.83
C SER A 356 19.89 -103.45 -147.08
N SER A 357 18.65 -103.01 -147.30
CA SER A 357 17.86 -103.45 -148.46
C SER A 357 18.10 -102.60 -149.72
N MET A 358 18.50 -101.33 -149.60
CA MET A 358 18.80 -100.49 -150.77
C MET A 358 20.20 -100.69 -151.33
N THR A 359 21.13 -101.23 -150.53
CA THR A 359 22.48 -101.61 -151.01
C THR A 359 22.47 -102.86 -151.89
N GLU A 360 21.46 -103.72 -151.79
CA GLU A 360 21.34 -104.95 -152.58
C GLU A 360 20.65 -104.74 -153.95
N VAL A 361 19.80 -103.72 -154.09
CA VAL A 361 19.16 -103.34 -155.38
C VAL A 361 20.12 -102.53 -156.27
N GLY A 362 21.11 -101.87 -155.68
CA GLY A 362 22.19 -101.17 -156.41
C GLY A 362 23.15 -102.09 -157.19
N GLN A 363 23.09 -103.41 -157.01
CA GLN A 363 24.10 -104.33 -157.55
C GLN A 363 23.65 -105.16 -158.76
N LYS A 364 22.45 -104.94 -159.35
CA LYS A 364 21.92 -105.91 -160.35
C LYS A 364 21.47 -105.48 -161.75
N LEU A 365 21.20 -104.23 -162.14
CA LEU A 365 20.81 -104.00 -163.57
C LEU A 365 21.28 -102.66 -164.16
N HIS A 366 22.57 -102.67 -164.45
CA HIS A 366 23.24 -101.92 -165.51
C HIS A 366 23.02 -102.72 -166.81
N GLU A 367 22.20 -102.23 -167.73
CA GLU A 367 22.05 -102.87 -169.05
C GLU A 367 23.12 -102.35 -170.02
N LEU A 368 23.88 -103.34 -170.54
CA LEU A 368 24.75 -103.36 -171.72
C LEU A 368 26.13 -102.65 -171.59
N GLU A 369 27.23 -103.41 -171.81
CA GLU A 369 28.60 -102.89 -172.04
C GLU A 369 28.64 -101.82 -173.18
N PRO A 370 29.69 -100.96 -173.42
CA PRO A 370 30.73 -100.27 -172.60
C PRO A 370 31.02 -98.73 -172.96
N VAL A 371 31.92 -98.02 -172.20
CA VAL A 371 32.84 -96.81 -172.48
C VAL A 371 32.47 -95.26 -172.30
N CYS A 372 33.14 -94.55 -171.31
CA CYS A 372 33.77 -93.15 -171.11
C CYS A 372 33.26 -91.76 -171.70
N PRO A 373 33.74 -90.51 -171.28
CA PRO A 373 34.48 -89.96 -170.07
C PRO A 373 34.13 -88.50 -169.51
N PHE A 374 34.69 -88.16 -168.30
CA PHE A 374 35.35 -86.91 -167.74
C PHE A 374 34.74 -85.56 -167.17
N PHE A 375 35.34 -85.12 -166.01
CA PHE A 375 35.61 -83.79 -165.32
C PHE A 375 34.44 -82.94 -164.70
N PHE A 376 34.48 -82.20 -163.56
CA PHE A 376 35.26 -82.07 -162.28
C PHE A 376 34.71 -80.81 -161.50
N LEU A 377 34.97 -80.70 -160.17
CA LEU A 377 35.08 -79.47 -159.32
C LEU A 377 33.80 -78.64 -158.99
N GLN A 378 33.58 -78.04 -157.81
CA GLN A 378 34.25 -78.00 -156.48
C GLN A 378 33.40 -77.13 -155.51
N SER A 379 33.56 -77.35 -154.19
CA SER A 379 33.63 -76.35 -153.09
C SER A 379 32.35 -75.55 -152.71
N THR A 380 32.04 -75.20 -151.45
CA THR A 380 32.81 -75.05 -150.18
C THR A 380 31.78 -74.86 -149.04
N ARG A 381 31.81 -75.63 -147.93
CA ARG A 381 32.48 -75.42 -146.63
C ARG A 381 31.66 -74.69 -145.52
N LEU A 382 31.51 -75.40 -144.38
CA LEU A 382 31.65 -74.97 -142.97
C LEU A 382 30.64 -73.94 -142.41
N ARG A 383 29.87 -74.16 -141.35
CA ARG A 383 29.53 -75.29 -140.47
C ARG A 383 28.07 -75.02 -140.07
N PHE A 384 27.22 -76.04 -140.21
CA PHE A 384 25.85 -76.05 -139.72
C PHE A 384 25.81 -76.47 -138.25
#